data_AF-A0A830FT87-F1
#
_entry.id   AF-A0A830FT87-F1
#
_cell.length_a   1.000
_cell.length_b   1.000
_cell.length_c   1.000
_cell.angle_alpha   90.00
_cell.angle_beta   90.00
_cell.angle_gamma   90.00
#
_symmetry.space_group_name_H-M   'P 1'
#
loop_
_entity.id
_entity.type
_entity.pdbx_description
1 polymer ?
#
loop_
_entity_poly.entity_id
_entity_poly.type
_entity_poly.pdbx_seq_one_letter_code
_entity_poly.pdbx_strand_id
1 'polypeptide(L)'
;MRSHDPDEPDVSRVVADADVLAADLLVGGAARDALDVVRAHSWMTLVASEALLDDAEAVLADLADDALAADWREKVAARATLVEHPDGDHPALASAAHGDAARVLTFDESLRSAQTNATVKKYVTVSFSPPDGFARLFDPERLYPVVVGGDYPGPDRDPRA
;
A
#
# COMPACT_ATOMS: atom_id res chain seq x y z
N MET A 1 22.28 -12.28 -6.95
CA MET A 1 21.27 -12.20 -5.88
C MET A 1 21.96 -11.59 -4.68
N ARG A 2 21.76 -10.30 -4.40
CA ARG A 2 22.16 -9.76 -3.09
C ARG A 2 21.18 -10.35 -2.08
N SER A 3 21.71 -11.01 -1.07
CA SER A 3 20.95 -11.46 0.10
C SER A 3 20.28 -10.23 0.70
N HIS A 4 18.95 -10.22 0.70
CA HIS A 4 18.15 -9.26 1.45
C HIS A 4 18.55 -9.38 2.93
N ASP A 5 18.91 -8.26 3.56
CA ASP A 5 19.09 -8.23 5.00
C ASP A 5 17.70 -8.54 5.60
N PRO A 6 17.54 -9.60 6.42
CA PRO A 6 16.22 -9.99 6.94
C PRO A 6 15.53 -8.88 7.76
N ASP A 7 16.26 -7.84 8.16
CA ASP A 7 15.73 -6.69 8.90
C ASP A 7 15.36 -5.48 8.00
N GLU A 8 15.63 -5.54 6.69
CA GLU A 8 15.28 -4.47 5.75
C GLU A 8 13.91 -4.75 5.11
N PRO A 9 12.98 -3.78 5.05
CA PRO A 9 11.67 -4.00 4.44
C PRO A 9 11.77 -4.21 2.92
N ASP A 10 10.79 -4.90 2.34
CA ASP A 10 10.71 -5.11 0.90
C ASP A 10 10.15 -3.85 0.21
N VAL A 11 10.99 -3.22 -0.60
CA VAL A 11 10.66 -2.01 -1.35
C VAL A 11 9.65 -2.23 -2.49
N SER A 12 9.36 -3.48 -2.84
CA SER A 12 8.30 -3.86 -3.77
C SER A 12 6.93 -3.99 -3.11
N ARG A 13 6.89 -3.96 -1.78
CA ARG A 13 5.68 -4.10 -0.97
C ARG A 13 5.20 -2.77 -0.43
N VAL A 14 3.92 -2.48 -0.64
CA VAL A 14 3.27 -1.22 -0.26
C VAL A 14 1.94 -1.53 0.42
N VAL A 15 1.62 -0.76 1.46
CA VAL A 15 0.29 -0.71 2.07
C VAL A 15 -0.37 0.60 1.66
N ALA A 16 -1.65 0.57 1.32
CA ALA A 16 -2.49 1.76 1.24
C ALA A 16 -3.47 1.74 2.40
N ASP A 17 -3.50 2.84 3.15
CA ASP A 17 -4.38 3.04 4.28
C ASP A 17 -5.85 3.15 3.83
N ALA A 18 -6.79 3.01 4.76
CA ALA A 18 -8.22 2.93 4.45
C ALA A 18 -8.74 4.17 3.71
N ASP A 19 -8.25 5.36 4.07
CA ASP A 19 -8.57 6.62 3.41
C ASP A 19 -8.08 6.68 1.94
N VAL A 20 -6.90 6.13 1.65
CA VAL A 20 -6.33 6.03 0.30
C VAL A 20 -7.08 5.00 -0.52
N LEU A 21 -7.41 3.84 0.06
CA LEU A 21 -8.21 2.81 -0.60
C LEU A 21 -9.60 3.33 -0.98
N ALA A 22 -10.27 4.03 -0.07
CA ALA A 22 -11.57 4.64 -0.34
C ALA A 22 -11.47 5.74 -1.40
N ALA A 23 -10.44 6.60 -1.33
CA ALA A 23 -10.22 7.66 -2.31
C ALA A 23 -9.89 7.12 -3.71
N ASP A 24 -9.13 6.03 -3.83
CA ASP A 24 -8.85 5.36 -5.10
C ASP A 24 -10.14 4.95 -5.82
N LEU A 25 -11.11 4.40 -5.08
CA LEU A 25 -12.40 4.04 -5.64
C LEU A 25 -13.27 5.27 -5.95
N LEU A 26 -13.52 6.12 -4.95
CA LEU A 26 -14.58 7.13 -5.02
C LEU A 26 -14.17 8.42 -5.73
N VAL A 27 -12.91 8.83 -5.60
CA VAL A 27 -12.44 10.17 -6.05
C VAL A 27 -11.46 10.05 -7.20
N GLY A 28 -10.55 9.07 -7.13
CA GLY A 28 -9.42 8.95 -8.01
C GLY A 28 -8.29 9.92 -7.67
N GLY A 29 -7.79 10.61 -8.69
CA GLY A 29 -6.66 11.54 -8.56
C GLY A 29 -5.43 10.85 -8.00
N ALA A 30 -4.75 11.50 -7.06
CA ALA A 30 -3.47 11.04 -6.53
C ALA A 30 -3.51 9.63 -5.91
N ALA A 31 -4.62 9.26 -5.24
CA ALA A 31 -4.77 7.91 -4.69
C ALA A 31 -4.78 6.85 -5.79
N ARG A 32 -5.56 7.09 -6.85
CA ARG A 32 -5.64 6.19 -8.00
C ARG A 32 -4.39 6.20 -8.84
N ASP A 33 -3.76 7.35 -9.06
CA ASP A 33 -2.51 7.44 -9.79
C ASP A 33 -1.40 6.64 -9.06
N ALA A 34 -1.35 6.73 -7.73
CA ALA A 34 -0.41 5.96 -6.92
C ALA A 34 -0.69 4.44 -6.98
N LEU A 35 -1.95 4.02 -6.84
CA LEU A 35 -2.29 2.60 -6.86
C LEU A 35 -2.30 1.99 -8.26
N ASP A 36 -2.57 2.77 -9.32
CA ASP A 36 -2.43 2.33 -10.71
C ASP A 36 -0.95 1.99 -10.99
N VAL A 37 -0.01 2.77 -10.47
CA VAL A 37 1.42 2.45 -10.56
C VAL A 37 1.72 1.12 -9.85
N VAL A 38 1.14 0.82 -8.69
CA VAL A 38 1.33 -0.47 -8.03
C VAL A 38 0.70 -1.61 -8.85
N ARG A 39 -0.56 -1.45 -9.29
CA ARG A 39 -1.31 -2.48 -10.02
C ARG A 39 -0.74 -2.79 -11.41
N ALA A 40 -0.12 -1.81 -12.07
CA ALA A 40 0.47 -1.96 -13.40
C ALA A 40 1.74 -2.85 -13.42
N HIS A 41 2.26 -3.22 -12.25
CA HIS A 41 3.50 -3.98 -12.11
C HIS A 41 3.27 -5.28 -11.34
N SER A 42 3.47 -6.41 -12.01
CA SER A 42 3.31 -7.73 -11.38
C SER A 42 4.28 -8.02 -10.24
N TRP A 43 5.41 -7.33 -10.24
CA TRP A 43 6.46 -7.41 -9.23
C TRP A 43 6.22 -6.51 -8.02
N MET A 44 5.22 -5.62 -8.08
CA MET A 44 4.77 -4.84 -6.94
C MET A 44 3.64 -5.57 -6.21
N THR A 45 3.57 -5.40 -4.89
CA THR A 45 2.55 -6.05 -4.06
C THR A 45 1.84 -5.03 -3.19
N LEU A 46 0.50 -5.01 -3.28
CA LEU A 46 -0.35 -4.37 -2.28
C LEU A 46 -0.52 -5.34 -1.10
N VAL A 47 -0.10 -4.92 0.08
CA VAL A 47 -0.24 -5.67 1.33
C VAL A 47 -1.41 -5.08 2.12
N ALA A 48 -2.22 -5.93 2.71
CA ALA A 48 -3.31 -5.51 3.59
C ALA A 48 -3.62 -6.60 4.64
N SER A 49 -4.33 -6.23 5.70
CA SER A 49 -4.95 -7.18 6.63
C SER A 49 -6.46 -7.13 6.49
N GLU A 50 -7.16 -8.14 7.02
CA GLU A 50 -8.62 -8.13 7.03
C GLU A 50 -9.16 -6.89 7.76
N ALA A 51 -8.57 -6.52 8.92
CA ALA A 51 -8.96 -5.33 9.66
C ALA A 51 -8.80 -4.03 8.84
N LEU A 52 -7.74 -3.92 8.03
CA LEU A 52 -7.55 -2.76 7.14
C LEU A 52 -8.60 -2.71 6.03
N LEU A 53 -8.92 -3.87 5.45
CA LEU A 53 -9.94 -3.94 4.41
C LEU A 53 -11.35 -3.70 4.96
N ASP A 54 -11.62 -4.15 6.18
CA ASP A 54 -12.89 -3.91 6.87
C ASP A 54 -13.07 -2.41 7.19
N ASP A 55 -12.01 -1.72 7.66
CA ASP A 55 -12.04 -0.27 7.88
C ASP A 55 -12.33 0.50 6.58
N ALA A 56 -11.68 0.12 5.48
CA ALA A 56 -11.90 0.73 4.18
C ALA A 56 -13.29 0.42 3.61
N GLU A 57 -13.81 -0.81 3.79
CA GLU A 57 -15.16 -1.20 3.40
C GLU A 57 -16.20 -0.37 4.15
N ALA A 58 -16.02 -0.16 5.47
CA ALA A 58 -16.90 0.67 6.27
C ALA A 58 -16.92 2.13 5.78
N VAL A 59 -15.76 2.71 5.46
CA VAL A 59 -15.67 4.07 4.88
C VAL A 59 -16.40 4.14 3.54
N LEU A 60 -16.28 3.11 2.70
CA LEU A 60 -16.95 3.06 1.40
C LEU A 60 -18.46 2.93 1.54
N ALA A 61 -18.94 2.09 2.46
CA ALA A 61 -20.36 1.94 2.75
C ALA A 61 -20.97 3.25 3.25
N ASP A 62 -20.26 3.96 4.14
CA ASP A 62 -20.69 5.25 4.69
C ASP A 62 -20.74 6.37 3.64
N LEU A 63 -19.80 6.40 2.69
CA LEU A 63 -19.68 7.47 1.69
C LEU A 63 -20.44 7.17 0.38
N ALA A 64 -20.75 5.91 0.11
CA ALA A 64 -21.48 5.47 -1.07
C ALA A 64 -22.65 4.55 -0.68
N ASP A 65 -22.47 3.23 -0.80
CA ASP A 65 -23.46 2.24 -0.42
C ASP A 65 -22.83 0.86 -0.14
N ASP A 66 -23.55 0.01 0.60
CA ASP A 66 -23.11 -1.32 1.02
C ASP A 66 -22.80 -2.26 -0.16
N ALA A 67 -23.48 -2.11 -1.29
CA ALA A 67 -23.29 -2.98 -2.44
C ALA A 67 -21.96 -2.69 -3.14
N LEU A 68 -21.65 -1.41 -3.35
CA LEU A 68 -20.36 -0.98 -3.89
C LEU A 68 -19.21 -1.35 -2.94
N ALA A 69 -19.42 -1.21 -1.63
CA ALA A 69 -18.43 -1.57 -0.62
C ALA A 69 -18.10 -3.07 -0.65
N ALA A 70 -19.12 -3.94 -0.70
CA ALA A 70 -18.95 -5.38 -0.80
C ALA A 70 -18.26 -5.81 -2.11
N ASP A 71 -18.69 -5.25 -3.26
CA ASP A 71 -18.05 -5.51 -4.56
C ASP A 71 -16.57 -5.09 -4.57
N TRP A 72 -16.26 -3.97 -3.91
CA TRP A 72 -14.89 -3.50 -3.73
C TRP A 72 -14.09 -4.46 -2.84
N ARG A 73 -14.68 -4.90 -1.72
CA ARG A 73 -14.05 -5.79 -0.74
C ARG A 73 -13.59 -7.10 -1.37
N GLU A 74 -14.46 -7.73 -2.15
CA GLU A 74 -14.12 -8.96 -2.89
C GLU A 74 -12.97 -8.74 -3.87
N LYS A 75 -13.03 -7.64 -4.63
CA LYS A 75 -12.03 -7.29 -5.65
C LYS A 75 -10.66 -6.95 -5.08
N VAL A 76 -10.60 -6.25 -3.95
CA VAL A 76 -9.33 -5.86 -3.33
C VAL A 76 -8.69 -7.05 -2.62
N ALA A 77 -9.48 -7.88 -1.92
CA ALA A 77 -8.99 -9.08 -1.24
C ALA A 77 -8.37 -10.10 -2.21
N ALA A 78 -8.94 -10.23 -3.41
CA ALA A 78 -8.38 -11.11 -4.45
C ALA A 78 -7.06 -10.60 -5.06
N ARG A 79 -6.74 -9.31 -4.92
CA ARG A 79 -5.54 -8.69 -5.50
C ARG A 79 -4.45 -8.40 -4.47
N ALA A 80 -4.82 -8.14 -3.22
CA ALA A 80 -3.88 -7.88 -2.14
C ALA A 80 -3.25 -9.17 -1.61
N THR A 81 -2.03 -9.08 -1.08
CA THR A 81 -1.48 -10.12 -0.21
C THR A 81 -1.96 -9.85 1.21
N LEU A 82 -2.80 -10.76 1.71
CA LEU A 82 -3.34 -10.67 3.07
C LEU A 82 -2.31 -11.12 4.11
N VAL A 83 -2.20 -10.35 5.19
CA VAL A 83 -1.34 -10.65 6.33
C VAL A 83 -2.12 -10.64 7.64
N GLU A 84 -1.76 -11.55 8.53
CA GLU A 84 -2.28 -11.59 9.89
C GLU A 84 -1.40 -10.77 10.82
N HIS A 85 -2.02 -10.09 11.78
CA HIS A 85 -1.36 -9.38 12.85
C HIS A 85 -2.24 -9.38 14.11
N PRO A 86 -1.66 -9.18 15.30
CA PRO A 86 -2.45 -9.01 16.51
C PRO A 86 -3.41 -7.82 16.44
N ASP A 87 -4.51 -7.91 17.17
CA ASP A 87 -5.46 -6.80 17.31
C ASP A 87 -4.87 -5.63 18.11
N GLY A 88 -5.42 -4.44 17.89
CA GLY A 88 -5.18 -3.25 18.73
C GLY A 88 -4.18 -2.23 18.17
N ASP A 89 -3.43 -2.60 17.14
CA ASP A 89 -2.59 -1.68 16.38
C ASP A 89 -3.36 -1.06 15.20
N HIS A 90 -2.88 0.09 14.72
CA HIS A 90 -3.42 0.72 13.51
C HIS A 90 -3.30 -0.25 12.32
N PRO A 91 -4.39 -0.61 11.61
CA PRO A 91 -4.36 -1.70 10.65
C PRO A 91 -3.35 -1.53 9.51
N ALA A 92 -3.18 -0.31 8.98
CA ALA A 92 -2.15 -0.03 7.97
C ALA A 92 -0.71 -0.20 8.49
N LEU A 93 -0.43 0.18 9.75
CA LEU A 93 0.89 -0.01 10.36
C LEU A 93 1.18 -1.49 10.61
N ALA A 94 0.20 -2.19 11.17
CA ALA A 94 0.33 -3.61 11.46
C ALA A 94 0.48 -4.44 10.17
N SER A 95 -0.28 -4.09 9.12
CA SER A 95 -0.11 -4.68 7.79
C SER A 95 1.30 -4.48 7.24
N ALA A 96 1.86 -3.29 7.39
CA ALA A 96 3.21 -3.01 6.91
C ALA A 96 4.28 -3.76 7.71
N ALA A 97 4.11 -3.83 9.04
CA ALA A 97 5.00 -4.53 9.94
C ALA A 97 5.05 -6.04 9.68
N HIS A 98 3.88 -6.66 9.53
CA HIS A 98 3.74 -8.10 9.38
C HIS A 98 3.82 -8.58 7.92
N GLY A 99 3.75 -7.65 6.98
CA GLY A 99 3.92 -7.93 5.55
C GLY A 99 5.18 -7.35 4.94
N ASP A 100 6.17 -6.96 5.74
CA ASP A 100 7.47 -6.44 5.29
C ASP A 100 7.37 -5.29 4.27
N ALA A 101 6.33 -4.44 4.40
CA ALA A 101 6.13 -3.35 3.44
C ALA A 101 7.05 -2.17 3.78
N ALA A 102 7.82 -1.71 2.80
CA ALA A 102 8.68 -0.54 2.98
C ALA A 102 7.91 0.78 3.04
N ARG A 103 6.63 0.78 2.63
CA ARG A 103 5.85 2.00 2.48
C ARG A 103 4.39 1.83 2.89
N VAL A 104 3.88 2.82 3.62
CA VAL A 104 2.44 3.07 3.82
C VAL A 104 2.05 4.36 3.09
N LEU A 105 1.02 4.28 2.26
CA LEU A 105 0.35 5.43 1.65
C LEU A 105 -0.83 5.82 2.53
N THR A 106 -0.87 7.06 3.00
CA THR A 106 -1.91 7.55 3.91
C THR A 106 -2.16 9.04 3.70
N PHE A 107 -3.41 9.50 3.83
CA PHE A 107 -3.69 10.94 3.94
C PHE A 107 -3.55 11.45 5.38
N ASP A 108 -3.49 10.57 6.39
CA ASP A 108 -3.28 10.97 7.78
C ASP A 108 -1.95 11.72 7.94
N GLU A 109 -2.04 13.02 8.24
CA GLU A 109 -0.89 13.89 8.49
C GLU A 109 -0.14 13.51 9.77
N SER A 110 -0.84 12.92 10.75
CA SER A 110 -0.26 12.50 12.03
C SER A 110 0.75 11.38 11.84
N LEU A 111 0.45 10.40 10.98
CA LEU A 111 1.35 9.30 10.60
C LEU A 111 2.53 9.80 9.75
N ARG A 112 2.30 10.84 8.94
CA ARG A 112 3.34 11.46 8.10
C ARG A 112 4.30 12.38 8.86
N SER A 113 4.00 12.72 10.11
CA SER A 113 4.87 13.61 10.89
C SER A 113 6.25 12.99 11.13
N ALA A 114 7.30 13.83 11.18
CA ALA A 114 8.67 13.38 11.44
C ALA A 114 8.80 12.73 12.83
N GLN A 115 8.01 13.18 13.80
CA GLN A 115 7.98 12.63 15.15
C GLN A 115 7.37 11.24 15.19
N THR A 116 6.24 11.04 14.50
CA THR A 116 5.60 9.72 14.39
C THR A 116 6.50 8.76 13.64
N ASN A 117 7.07 9.17 12.51
CA ASN A 117 8.09 8.41 11.80
C ASN A 117 9.26 7.97 12.70
N ALA A 118 9.84 8.89 13.48
CA ALA A 118 10.95 8.57 14.37
C ALA A 118 10.55 7.65 15.54
N THR A 119 9.28 7.69 15.95
CA THR A 119 8.75 6.82 17.01
C THR A 119 8.48 5.43 16.46
N VAL A 120 7.84 5.32 15.30
CA VAL A 120 7.55 4.05 14.62
C VAL A 120 8.83 3.35 14.19
N LYS A 121 9.86 4.09 13.72
CA LYS A 121 11.17 3.53 13.35
C LYS A 121 11.88 2.74 14.45
N LYS A 122 11.48 2.89 15.71
CA LYS A 122 12.00 2.07 16.83
C LYS A 122 11.45 0.64 16.81
N TYR A 123 10.35 0.43 16.09
CA TYR A 123 9.59 -0.81 16.05
C TYR A 123 9.51 -1.40 14.64
N VAL A 124 9.48 -0.54 13.60
CA VAL A 124 9.38 -0.97 12.21
C VAL A 124 10.06 0.01 11.26
N THR A 125 10.81 -0.53 10.30
CA THR A 125 11.45 0.25 9.24
C THR A 125 10.46 0.51 8.11
N VAL A 126 9.46 1.38 8.34
CA VAL A 126 8.49 1.79 7.30
C VAL A 126 8.59 3.29 7.04
N SER A 127 8.36 3.69 5.80
CA SER A 127 8.17 5.10 5.46
C SER A 127 6.69 5.42 5.25
N PHE A 128 6.27 6.64 5.52
CA PHE A 128 4.93 7.14 5.19
C PHE A 128 5.02 8.17 4.08
N SER A 129 4.15 8.10 3.09
CA SER A 129 4.06 9.14 2.06
C SER A 129 2.62 9.41 1.66
N PRO A 130 2.26 10.67 1.32
CA PRO A 130 0.99 10.91 0.68
C PRO A 130 0.98 10.27 -0.73
N PRO A 131 -0.20 9.91 -1.27
CA PRO A 131 -0.28 9.28 -2.59
C PRO A 131 0.33 10.11 -3.72
N ASP A 132 0.17 11.43 -3.72
CA ASP A 132 0.74 12.31 -4.76
C ASP A 132 2.27 12.33 -4.72
N GLY A 133 2.85 12.31 -3.53
CA GLY A 133 4.28 12.19 -3.31
C GLY A 133 4.80 10.86 -3.81
N PHE A 134 4.09 9.76 -3.55
CA PHE A 134 4.45 8.44 -4.07
C PHE A 134 4.39 8.40 -5.60
N ALA A 135 3.26 8.78 -6.20
CA ALA A 135 3.06 8.75 -7.65
C ALA A 135 4.11 9.59 -8.41
N ARG A 136 4.58 10.70 -7.83
CA ARG A 136 5.62 11.54 -8.44
C ARG A 136 7.04 11.01 -8.30
N LEU A 137 7.34 10.32 -7.20
CA LEU A 137 8.70 9.93 -6.85
C LEU A 137 9.01 8.46 -7.14
N PHE A 138 7.98 7.64 -7.33
CA PHE A 138 8.15 6.25 -7.71
C PHE A 138 8.75 6.17 -9.11
N ASP A 139 9.88 5.49 -9.22
CA ASP A 139 10.66 5.33 -10.45
C ASP A 139 10.89 3.83 -10.68
N PRO A 140 10.05 3.17 -11.50
CA PRO A 140 10.16 1.73 -11.73
C PRO A 140 11.42 1.38 -12.51
N GLU A 141 11.93 2.28 -13.38
CA GLU A 141 13.18 2.07 -14.10
C GLU A 141 14.37 1.94 -13.15
N ARG A 142 14.39 2.72 -12.07
CA ARG A 142 15.42 2.63 -11.03
C ARG A 142 15.20 1.48 -10.06
N LEU A 143 13.95 1.16 -9.74
CA LEU A 143 13.62 0.17 -8.71
C LEU A 143 13.70 -1.27 -9.23
N TYR A 144 13.28 -1.51 -10.47
CA TYR A 144 13.19 -2.85 -11.06
C TYR A 144 14.53 -3.62 -11.05
N PRO A 145 15.70 -3.03 -11.39
CA PRO A 145 16.97 -3.75 -11.34
C PRO A 145 17.38 -4.16 -9.91
N VAL A 146 16.85 -3.47 -8.89
CA VAL A 146 17.12 -3.78 -7.47
C VAL A 146 16.22 -4.92 -7.00
N VAL A 147 14.94 -4.89 -7.37
CA VAL A 147 13.92 -5.85 -6.92
C VAL A 147 13.95 -7.14 -7.74
N VAL A 148 13.83 -7.02 -9.07
CA VAL A 148 13.72 -8.16 -10.00
C VAL A 148 15.07 -8.48 -10.64
N GLY A 149 15.84 -7.44 -10.94
CA GLY A 149 17.08 -7.54 -11.70
C GLY A 149 16.88 -7.41 -13.21
N GLY A 150 17.94 -6.97 -13.89
CA GLY A 150 17.89 -6.69 -15.33
C GLY A 150 17.27 -5.33 -15.66
N ASP A 151 16.99 -5.12 -16.95
CA ASP A 151 16.41 -3.87 -17.45
C ASP A 151 14.90 -3.86 -17.28
N TYR A 152 14.35 -2.71 -16.92
CA TYR A 152 12.91 -2.54 -16.74
C TYR A 152 12.17 -2.61 -18.09
N PRO A 153 11.22 -3.55 -18.27
CA PRO A 153 10.52 -3.74 -19.55
C PRO A 153 9.33 -2.78 -19.76
N GLY A 154 9.00 -1.95 -18.78
CA GLY A 154 7.72 -1.23 -18.73
C GLY A 154 6.68 -1.94 -17.86
N PRO A 155 5.49 -1.34 -17.69
CA PRO A 155 4.38 -1.97 -16.98
C PRO A 155 3.92 -3.23 -17.72
N ASP A 156 3.56 -4.27 -16.97
CA ASP A 156 3.22 -5.60 -17.49
C ASP A 156 1.78 -6.03 -17.15
N ARG A 157 1.00 -5.15 -16.50
CA ARG A 157 -0.42 -5.34 -16.22
C ARG A 157 -1.24 -4.11 -16.63
N ASP A 158 -2.48 -4.34 -17.04
CA ASP A 158 -3.48 -3.28 -17.07
C ASP A 158 -3.90 -3.00 -15.61
N PRO A 159 -3.66 -1.79 -15.07
CA PRO A 159 -3.99 -1.48 -13.69
C PRO A 159 -5.50 -1.46 -13.39
N ARG A 160 -6.36 -1.54 -14.41
CA ARG A 160 -7.82 -1.41 -14.31
C ARG A 160 -8.61 -2.61 -14.82
N ALA A 161 -7.92 -3.69 -15.21
CA ALA A 161 -8.54 -4.95 -15.60
C ALA A 161 -9.18 -5.68 -14.41
#